data_AF-A0A523FWS2-F1
#
_entry.id   AF-A0A523FWS2-F1
#
_cell.length_a   1.000
_cell.length_b   1.000
_cell.length_c   1.000
_cell.angle_alpha   90.00
_cell.angle_beta   90.00
_cell.angle_gamma   90.00
#
_symmetry.space_group_name_H-M   'P 1'
#
loop_
_entity.id
_entity.type
_entity.pdbx_description
1 polymer ?
#
loop_
_entity_poly.entity_id
_entity_poly.type
_entity_poly.pdbx_seq_one_letter_code
_entity_poly.pdbx_strand_id
1 'polypeptide(L)' 'MTDCYIYDHVRTPRGKGKATGALHHITPLQLATQVLQGIRDRNDLDTGLVDDLVLGCVAPVGEQGADIARIAAL' A
#
# COMPACT_ATOMS: atom_id res chain seq x y z
N MET A 1 -10.23 -25.70 10.68
CA MET A 1 -9.09 -25.00 10.08
C MET A 1 -9.66 -24.21 8.93
N THR A 2 -9.48 -22.90 8.92
CA THR A 2 -9.96 -22.04 7.83
C THR A 2 -8.95 -22.08 6.69
N ASP A 3 -9.45 -22.24 5.47
CA ASP A 3 -8.62 -22.14 4.27
C ASP A 3 -8.25 -20.67 4.03
N CYS A 4 -7.10 -20.45 3.38
CA CYS A 4 -6.59 -19.12 3.06
C CYS A 4 -6.61 -18.91 1.55
N TYR A 5 -7.26 -17.83 1.12
CA TYR A 5 -7.44 -17.50 -0.29
C TYR A 5 -6.90 -16.10 -0.59
N ILE A 6 -6.31 -15.94 -1.77
CA ILE A 6 -5.97 -14.64 -2.34
C ILE A 6 -7.12 -14.27 -3.26
N TYR A 7 -7.92 -13.28 -2.85
CA TYR A 7 -9.04 -12.79 -3.66
C TYR A 7 -8.58 -11.87 -4.77
N ASP A 8 -7.55 -11.06 -4.50
CA ASP A 8 -7.14 -10.03 -5.45
C ASP A 8 -5.70 -9.54 -5.23
N HIS A 9 -5.10 -8.93 -6.27
CA HIS A 9 -3.76 -8.35 -6.20
C HIS A 9 -3.58 -7.12 -7.09
N VAL A 10 -2.86 -6.10 -6.62
CA VAL A 10 -2.60 -4.87 -7.37
C VAL A 10 -1.23 -4.31 -7.00
N ARG A 11 -0.63 -3.49 -7.88
CA ARG A 11 0.67 -2.88 -7.63
C ARG A 11 0.85 -1.58 -8.41
N THR A 12 1.74 -0.73 -7.94
CA THR A 12 2.23 0.40 -8.73
C THR A 12 3.13 -0.09 -9.88
N PRO A 13 3.37 0.75 -10.91
CA PRO A 13 4.57 0.60 -11.72
C PRO A 13 5.84 0.76 -10.85
N ARG A 14 6.99 0.32 -11.36
CA ARG A 14 8.28 0.52 -10.69
C ARG A 14 9.00 1.73 -11.29
N GLY A 15 9.35 2.70 -10.45
CA GLY A 15 10.15 3.85 -10.82
C GLY A 15 11.64 3.55 -10.79
N LYS A 16 12.43 4.27 -11.59
CA LYS A 16 13.91 4.24 -11.48
C LYS A 16 14.33 4.93 -10.18
N GLY A 17 15.22 4.32 -9.40
CA GLY A 17 15.79 4.88 -8.16
C GLY A 17 16.81 6.00 -8.42
N LYS A 18 16.39 7.06 -9.11
CA LYS A 18 17.19 8.26 -9.41
C LYS A 18 16.30 9.49 -9.22
N ALA A 19 16.90 10.67 -9.02
CA ALA A 19 16.16 11.92 -8.91
C ALA A 19 15.28 12.22 -10.14
N THR A 20 15.67 11.71 -11.31
CA THR A 20 14.90 11.80 -12.57
C THR A 20 13.91 10.65 -12.77
N GLY A 21 13.71 9.81 -11.76
CA GLY A 21 12.77 8.69 -11.80
C GLY A 21 11.33 9.15 -11.75
N ALA A 22 10.45 8.48 -12.51
CA ALA A 22 9.04 8.84 -12.62
C ALA A 22 8.27 8.84 -11.29
N LEU A 23 8.73 8.10 -10.28
CA LEU A 23 8.08 8.05 -8.96
C LEU A 23 8.83 8.84 -7.88
N HIS A 24 9.93 9.53 -8.22
CA HIS A 24 10.78 10.18 -7.22
C HIS A 24 10.07 11.30 -6.44
N HIS A 25 9.06 11.92 -7.05
CA HIS A 25 8.27 13.01 -6.49
C HIS A 25 6.98 12.54 -5.81
N ILE A 26 6.74 11.22 -5.76
CA ILE A 26 5.57 10.63 -5.11
C ILE A 26 6.04 10.05 -3.78
N THR A 27 5.37 10.42 -2.69
CA THR A 27 5.77 9.93 -1.37
C THR A 27 5.46 8.43 -1.23
N PRO A 28 6.19 7.69 -0.39
CA PRO A 28 5.88 6.29 -0.10
C PRO A 28 4.45 6.08 0.41
N LEU A 29 3.93 7.03 1.20
CA LEU A 29 2.53 7.02 1.66
C LEU A 29 1.56 7.09 0.48
N GLN A 30 1.77 8.03 -0.46
CA GLN A 30 0.93 8.12 -1.66
C GLN A 30 0.99 6.85 -2.51
N LEU A 31 2.16 6.19 -2.61
CA LEU A 31 2.27 4.92 -3.32
C LEU A 31 1.46 3.81 -2.63
N ALA A 32 1.53 3.70 -1.30
CA ALA A 32 0.77 2.73 -0.53
C ALA A 32 -0.75 2.97 -0.65
N THR A 33 -1.19 4.22 -0.46
CA THR A 33 -2.62 4.60 -0.56
C THR A 33 -3.19 4.31 -1.95
N GLN A 34 -2.45 4.58 -3.03
CA GLN A 34 -2.91 4.28 -4.39
C GLN A 34 -3.16 2.77 -4.62
N VAL A 35 -2.34 1.91 -4.02
CA VAL A 35 -2.53 0.45 -4.10
C VAL A 35 -3.80 0.05 -3.35
N LEU A 36 -4.02 0.57 -2.14
CA LEU A 36 -5.22 0.28 -1.36
C LEU A 36 -6.50 0.78 -2.05
N GLN A 37 -6.47 1.99 -2.60
CA GLN A 37 -7.56 2.54 -3.42
C GLN A 37 -7.81 1.68 -4.66
N GLY A 38 -6.76 1.16 -5.30
CA GLY A 38 -6.89 0.23 -6.42
C GLY A 38 -7.62 -1.06 -6.03
N ILE A 39 -7.36 -1.63 -4.85
CA ILE A 39 -8.14 -2.76 -4.32
C ILE A 39 -9.60 -2.37 -4.10
N ARG A 40 -9.85 -1.25 -3.42
CA ARG A 40 -11.20 -0.79 -3.09
C ARG A 40 -12.01 -0.50 -4.34
N ASP A 41 -11.47 0.21 -5.31
CA ASP A 41 -12.26 0.74 -6.43
C ASP A 41 -12.65 -0.34 -7.45
N ARG A 42 -11.95 -1.49 -7.47
CA ARG A 42 -12.25 -2.62 -8.35
C ARG A 42 -13.09 -3.72 -7.71
N ASN A 43 -13.37 -3.61 -6.41
CA ASN A 43 -14.15 -4.57 -5.64
C ASN A 43 -15.28 -3.88 -4.90
N ASP A 44 -16.40 -4.56 -4.66
CA ASP A 44 -17.40 -4.09 -3.71
C ASP A 44 -16.98 -4.48 -2.28
N LEU A 45 -15.86 -3.90 -1.83
CA LEU A 45 -15.19 -4.25 -0.57
C LEU A 45 -15.72 -3.39 0.58
N ASP A 46 -16.45 -4.01 1.51
CA ASP A 46 -16.72 -3.41 2.81
C ASP A 46 -15.44 -3.40 3.66
N THR A 47 -14.81 -2.23 3.78
CA THR A 47 -13.59 -2.05 4.56
C THR A 47 -13.79 -2.23 6.06
N GLY A 48 -15.04 -2.24 6.56
CA GLY A 48 -15.35 -2.55 7.96
C GLY A 48 -15.12 -4.02 8.33
N LEU A 49 -14.98 -4.91 7.33
CA LEU A 49 -14.66 -6.33 7.50
C LEU A 49 -13.15 -6.62 7.47
N VAL A 50 -12.31 -5.61 7.22
CA VAL A 50 -10.86 -5.77 7.16
C VAL A 50 -10.29 -5.59 8.56
N ASP A 51 -9.80 -6.68 9.15
CA ASP A 51 -9.26 -6.67 10.51
C ASP A 51 -7.86 -6.04 10.61
N ASP A 52 -7.01 -6.22 9.58
CA ASP A 52 -5.61 -5.80 9.64
C ASP A 52 -5.04 -5.43 8.27
N LEU A 53 -4.05 -4.53 8.27
CA LEU A 53 -3.24 -4.17 7.12
C LEU A 53 -1.77 -4.37 7.45
N VAL A 54 -1.16 -5.40 6.85
CA VAL A 54 0.26 -5.71 7.05
C VAL A 54 1.06 -5.23 5.84
N LEU A 55 1.97 -4.28 6.06
CA LEU A 55 2.85 -3.75 5.01
C LEU A 55 4.33 -3.96 5.35
N GLY A 56 5.05 -4.63 4.46
CA GLY A 56 6.50 -4.77 4.57
C GLY A 56 7.22 -3.47 4.19
N CYS A 57 8.06 -2.94 5.10
CA CYS A 57 8.92 -1.78 4.84
C CYS A 57 10.33 -2.04 5.38
N VAL A 58 11.34 -1.95 4.52
CA VAL A 58 12.74 -2.25 4.88
C VAL A 58 13.39 -1.10 5.66
N ALA A 59 13.03 0.15 5.36
CA ALA A 59 13.61 1.34 5.98
C ALA A 59 12.50 2.22 6.61
N PRO A 60 11.91 1.80 7.75
CA PRO A 60 10.76 2.46 8.36
C PRO A 60 11.16 3.72 9.16
N VAL A 61 11.74 4.69 8.46
CA VAL A 61 12.21 5.98 8.99
C VAL A 61 11.77 7.11 8.08
N GLY A 62 11.73 8.35 8.60
CA GLY A 62 11.30 9.52 7.83
C GLY A 62 9.87 9.34 7.29
N GLU A 63 9.68 9.56 6.00
CA GLU A 63 8.36 9.39 5.33
C GLU A 63 7.80 7.96 5.40
N GLN A 64 8.63 6.97 5.74
CA GLN A 64 8.21 5.57 5.91
C GLN A 64 8.10 5.15 7.39
N GLY A 65 8.30 6.09 8.32
CA GLY A 65 8.24 5.84 9.76
C GLY A 65 6.81 5.86 10.32
N ALA A 66 6.74 5.81 11.66
CA ALA A 66 5.50 5.93 12.43
C ALA A 66 4.38 4.95 12.00
N ASP A 67 4.78 3.72 11.63
CA ASP A 67 3.89 2.72 11.06
C ASP A 67 3.15 3.21 9.81
N ILE A 68 3.86 3.19 8.68
CA ILE A 68 3.30 3.61 7.39
C ILE A 68 2.07 2.79 6.98
N ALA A 69 1.92 1.54 7.46
CA ALA A 69 0.73 0.74 7.17
C ALA A 69 -0.50 1.39 7.80
N ARG A 70 -0.41 1.76 9.09
CA ARG A 70 -1.47 2.47 9.80
C ARG A 70 -1.81 3.80 9.13
N ILE A 71 -0.80 4.59 8.78
CA ILE A 71 -1.04 5.91 8.17
C ILE A 71 -1.66 5.78 6.77
N ALA A 72 -1.31 4.75 6.00
CA ALA A 72 -1.89 4.53 4.68
C ALA A 72 -3.37 4.11 4.70
N ALA A 73 -3.84 3.54 5.81
CA ALA A 73 -5.21 3.06 6.00
C ALA A 73 -6.19 4.12 6.56
N LEU A 74 -5.69 5.25 7.06
CA LEU A 74 -6.48 6.36 7.62
C LEU A 74 -6.88 7.37 6.54
#